data_AF-M0NFQ8-F1
#
_entry.id   AF-M0NFQ8-F1
#
_cell.length_a   1.000
_cell.length_b   1.000
_cell.length_c   1.000
_cell.angle_alpha   90.00
_cell.angle_beta   90.00
_cell.angle_gamma   90.00
#
_symmetry.space_group_name_H-M   'P 1'
#
loop_
_entity.id
_entity.type
_entity.pdbx_description
1 polymer ?
#
loop_
_entity_poly.entity_id
_entity_poly.type
_entity_poly.pdbx_seq_one_letter_code
_entity_poly.pdbx_strand_id
1 'polypeptide(L)'
;MNQDGRLTSSNGDRRILPVIVLGVLVAIVPLFAIHPPSESRRIAVAVRVFQAISVAVGLGVISTGVYSYRTRNLQPAVTAATTVLGLVVVIVTGSLIELTGGPLIPIWGWVLAALLAIGIALAVTNRIVTADTASSN
;
A
#
# COMPACT_ATOMS: atom_id res chain seq x y z
N MET A 1 -36.23 21.93 16.75
CA MET A 1 -34.79 22.26 16.66
C MET A 1 -34.03 20.96 16.43
N ASN A 2 -33.27 20.90 15.34
CA ASN A 2 -32.76 19.70 14.67
C ASN A 2 -32.12 18.63 15.55
N GLN A 3 -32.63 17.39 15.37
CA GLN A 3 -31.89 16.15 15.51
C GLN A 3 -30.97 15.96 14.27
N ASP A 4 -30.06 14.98 14.30
CA ASP A 4 -29.35 14.41 13.11
C ASP A 4 -27.92 14.86 12.77
N GLY A 5 -27.17 15.43 13.73
CA GLY A 5 -25.80 15.87 13.47
C GLY A 5 -24.65 14.88 13.76
N ARG A 6 -24.88 13.75 14.44
CA ARG A 6 -23.77 13.10 15.19
C ARG A 6 -23.55 11.60 15.05
N LEU A 7 -24.32 10.85 14.24
CA LEU A 7 -24.20 9.38 14.21
C LEU A 7 -23.82 8.75 12.86
N THR A 8 -23.57 9.53 11.81
CA THR A 8 -23.13 8.97 10.50
C THR A 8 -21.61 9.01 10.27
N SER A 9 -20.80 9.59 11.19
CA SER A 9 -19.34 9.69 11.02
C SER A 9 -18.56 8.40 11.32
N SER A 10 -19.10 7.50 12.16
CA SER A 10 -18.30 6.38 12.69
C SER A 10 -17.89 5.33 11.64
N ASN A 11 -18.65 5.14 10.57
CA ASN A 11 -18.35 4.11 9.56
C ASN A 11 -17.32 4.56 8.54
N GLY A 12 -17.29 5.85 8.19
CA GLY A 12 -16.24 6.44 7.36
C GLY A 12 -14.88 6.46 8.08
N ASP A 13 -14.89 6.86 9.36
CA ASP A 13 -13.69 6.90 10.21
C ASP A 13 -13.03 5.51 10.36
N ARG A 14 -13.84 4.45 10.57
CA ARG A 14 -13.32 3.07 10.75
C ARG A 14 -12.71 2.46 9.49
N ARG A 15 -13.17 2.84 8.29
CA ARG A 15 -12.69 2.27 7.03
C ARG A 15 -11.36 2.86 6.55
N ILE A 16 -11.04 4.07 6.99
CA ILE A 16 -9.84 4.81 6.55
C ILE A 16 -8.67 4.58 7.52
N LEU A 17 -8.96 4.35 8.79
CA LEU A 17 -7.98 4.03 9.84
C LEU A 17 -7.01 2.91 9.43
N PRO A 18 -7.45 1.77 8.86
CA PRO A 18 -6.55 0.71 8.38
C PRO A 18 -5.58 1.16 7.29
N VAL A 19 -5.99 2.07 6.40
CA VAL A 19 -5.15 2.57 5.30
C VAL A 19 -4.06 3.50 5.84
N ILE A 20 -4.41 4.38 6.78
CA ILE A 20 -3.43 5.24 7.45
C ILE A 20 -2.44 4.38 8.24
N VAL A 21 -2.92 3.39 8.99
CA VAL A 21 -2.07 2.44 9.73
C VAL A 21 -1.16 1.68 8.77
N LEU A 22 -1.67 1.22 7.62
CA LEU A 22 -0.86 0.58 6.60
C LEU A 22 0.25 1.50 6.09
N GLY A 23 -0.06 2.76 5.79
CA GLY A 23 0.94 3.73 5.34
C GLY A 23 2.01 4.00 6.40
N VAL A 24 1.63 4.09 7.67
CA VAL A 24 2.56 4.22 8.80
C VAL A 24 3.46 2.98 8.90
N LEU A 25 2.89 1.78 8.82
CA LEU A 25 3.65 0.53 8.86
C LEU A 25 4.67 0.46 7.71
N VAL A 26 4.25 0.81 6.49
CA VAL A 26 5.14 0.82 5.32
C VAL A 26 6.30 1.80 5.49
N ALA A 27 6.06 2.97 6.10
CA ALA A 27 7.11 3.94 6.36
C ALA A 27 8.08 3.51 7.48
N ILE A 28 7.55 2.90 8.55
CA ILE A 28 8.29 2.66 9.79
C ILE A 28 9.00 1.31 9.78
N VAL A 29 8.33 0.22 9.38
CA VAL A 29 8.87 -1.15 9.51
C VAL A 29 10.25 -1.28 8.86
N PRO A 30 10.51 -0.77 7.64
CA PRO A 30 11.83 -0.89 7.00
C PRO A 30 12.95 -0.17 7.74
N LEU A 31 12.64 0.89 8.51
CA LEU A 31 13.62 1.64 9.28
C LEU A 31 14.14 0.84 10.48
N PHE A 32 13.30 -0.02 11.06
CA PHE A 32 13.63 -0.81 12.25
C PHE A 32 13.98 -2.26 11.92
N ALA A 33 13.40 -2.84 10.87
CA ALA A 33 13.61 -4.24 10.52
C ALA A 33 14.87 -4.46 9.67
N ILE A 34 15.28 -3.46 8.88
CA ILE A 34 16.38 -3.60 7.93
C ILE A 34 17.56 -2.74 8.37
N HIS A 35 18.62 -3.38 8.85
CA HIS A 35 19.83 -2.69 9.23
C HIS A 35 20.87 -2.75 8.09
N PRO A 36 21.49 -1.62 7.72
CA PRO A 36 22.52 -1.62 6.71
C PRO A 36 23.74 -2.42 7.22
N PRO A 37 24.30 -3.34 6.42
CA PRO A 37 25.49 -4.08 6.82
C PRO A 37 26.68 -3.13 6.97
N SER A 38 27.44 -3.28 8.07
CA SER A 38 28.59 -2.43 8.40
C SER A 38 29.76 -2.61 7.43
N GLU A 39 29.91 -3.80 6.84
CA GLU A 39 31.10 -4.17 6.06
C GLU A 39 31.04 -3.76 4.58
N SER A 40 29.85 -3.43 4.05
CA SER A 40 29.70 -3.08 2.63
C SER A 40 28.99 -1.75 2.43
N ARG A 41 29.78 -0.72 2.13
CA ARG A 41 29.27 0.66 1.90
C ARG A 41 28.25 0.73 0.77
N ARG A 42 28.40 -0.05 -0.30
CA ARG A 42 27.47 -0.05 -1.44
C ARG A 42 26.12 -0.64 -1.04
N ILE A 43 26.12 -1.74 -0.29
CA ILE A 43 24.90 -2.39 0.18
C ILE A 43 24.21 -1.50 1.22
N ALA A 44 24.97 -0.86 2.12
CA ALA A 44 24.44 0.10 3.07
C ALA A 44 23.72 1.29 2.40
N VAL A 45 24.26 1.83 1.30
CA VAL A 45 23.60 2.88 0.52
C VAL A 45 22.31 2.36 -0.11
N ALA A 46 22.33 1.17 -0.72
CA ALA A 46 21.13 0.57 -1.32
C ALA A 46 20.00 0.38 -0.29
N VAL A 47 20.34 -0.11 0.92
CA VAL A 47 19.39 -0.24 2.04
C VAL A 47 18.80 1.10 2.44
N ARG A 48 19.61 2.16 2.55
CA ARG A 48 19.11 3.50 2.89
C ARG A 48 18.23 4.10 1.81
N VAL A 49 18.56 3.88 0.53
CA VAL A 49 17.71 4.30 -0.60
C VAL A 49 16.37 3.58 -0.53
N PHE A 50 16.37 2.27 -0.29
CA PHE A 50 15.14 1.50 -0.10
C PHE A 50 14.30 2.06 1.05
N GLN A 51 14.90 2.32 2.22
CA GLN A 51 14.23 2.94 3.37
C GLN A 51 13.61 4.30 3.02
N ALA A 52 14.33 5.15 2.30
CA ALA A 52 13.82 6.45 1.88
C ALA A 52 12.60 6.31 0.93
N ILE A 53 12.66 5.35 0.00
CA ILE A 53 11.54 5.03 -0.88
C ILE A 53 10.35 4.53 -0.06
N SER A 54 10.56 3.63 0.90
CA SER A 54 9.48 3.12 1.76
C SER A 54 8.79 4.22 2.56
N VAL A 55 9.55 5.18 3.10
CA VAL A 55 8.99 6.35 3.78
C VAL A 55 8.15 7.19 2.82
N ALA A 56 8.67 7.48 1.61
CA ALA A 56 7.93 8.24 0.61
C ALA A 56 6.62 7.55 0.20
N VAL A 57 6.66 6.23 -0.01
CA VAL A 57 5.46 5.42 -0.31
C VAL A 57 4.47 5.46 0.85
N GLY A 58 4.93 5.24 2.09
CA GLY A 58 4.09 5.28 3.28
C GLY A 58 3.41 6.64 3.46
N LEU A 59 4.13 7.74 3.26
CA LEU A 59 3.56 9.09 3.27
C LEU A 59 2.50 9.30 2.16
N GLY A 60 2.73 8.74 0.98
CA GLY A 60 1.75 8.76 -0.11
C GLY A 60 0.45 8.03 0.25
N VAL A 61 0.56 6.87 0.91
CA VAL A 61 -0.61 6.09 1.40
C VAL A 61 -1.36 6.83 2.49
N ILE A 62 -0.64 7.44 3.45
CA ILE A 62 -1.26 8.28 4.49
C ILE A 62 -2.00 9.46 3.85
N SER A 63 -1.36 10.15 2.90
CA SER A 63 -1.92 11.32 2.22
C SER A 63 -3.19 10.96 1.44
N THR A 64 -3.21 9.82 0.75
CA THR A 64 -4.41 9.32 0.05
C THR A 64 -5.51 8.92 1.02
N GLY A 65 -5.19 8.34 2.18
CA GLY A 65 -6.15 8.10 3.27
C GLY A 65 -6.77 9.39 3.81
N VAL A 66 -5.96 10.42 4.09
CA VAL A 66 -6.43 11.73 4.56
C VAL A 66 -7.26 12.45 3.49
N TYR A 67 -6.85 12.38 2.22
CA TYR A 67 -7.62 12.94 1.11
C TYR A 67 -8.98 12.26 0.96
N SER A 68 -9.00 10.93 1.05
CA SER A 68 -10.22 10.14 1.03
C SER A 68 -11.17 10.51 2.17
N TYR A 69 -10.64 10.76 3.36
CA TYR A 69 -11.41 11.25 4.50
C TYR A 69 -12.05 12.62 4.23
N ARG A 70 -11.27 13.58 3.73
CA ARG A 70 -11.76 14.94 3.45
C ARG A 70 -12.81 14.99 2.34
N THR A 71 -12.64 14.17 1.30
CA THR A 71 -13.51 14.17 0.12
C THR A 71 -14.67 13.18 0.21
N ARG A 72 -14.72 12.36 1.27
CA ARG A 72 -15.63 11.21 1.42
C ARG A 72 -15.60 10.23 0.23
N ASN A 73 -14.55 10.28 -0.58
CA ASN A 73 -14.34 9.35 -1.69
C ASN A 73 -13.36 8.27 -1.23
N LEU A 74 -13.81 7.02 -1.08
CA LEU A 74 -13.00 5.89 -0.63
C LEU A 74 -12.05 5.34 -1.70
N GLN A 75 -12.30 5.66 -2.98
CA GLN A 75 -11.56 5.11 -4.12
C GLN A 75 -10.04 5.30 -4.01
N PRO A 76 -9.49 6.49 -3.66
CA PRO A 76 -8.04 6.68 -3.58
C PRO A 76 -7.38 5.83 -2.48
N ALA A 77 -8.05 5.70 -1.34
CA ALA A 77 -7.54 4.94 -0.20
C ALA A 77 -7.56 3.43 -0.47
N VAL A 78 -8.62 2.93 -1.12
CA VAL A 78 -8.72 1.52 -1.53
C VAL A 78 -7.68 1.18 -2.59
N THR A 79 -7.49 2.03 -3.61
CA THR A 79 -6.43 1.82 -4.63
C THR A 79 -5.06 1.76 -3.99
N ALA A 80 -4.74 2.72 -3.10
CA ALA A 80 -3.44 2.76 -2.44
C ALA A 80 -3.19 1.50 -1.59
N ALA A 81 -4.17 1.08 -0.78
CA ALA A 81 -4.05 -0.10 0.06
C ALA A 81 -3.91 -1.39 -0.75
N THR A 82 -4.77 -1.59 -1.76
CA THR A 82 -4.73 -2.78 -2.62
C THR A 82 -3.44 -2.86 -3.44
N THR A 83 -2.94 -1.72 -3.94
CA THR A 83 -1.67 -1.67 -4.67
C THR A 83 -0.49 -2.04 -3.77
N VAL A 84 -0.41 -1.44 -2.57
CA VAL A 84 0.66 -1.74 -1.61
C VAL A 84 0.63 -3.22 -1.22
N LEU A 85 -0.54 -3.77 -0.89
CA LEU A 85 -0.69 -5.18 -0.56
C LEU A 85 -0.26 -6.08 -1.73
N GLY A 86 -0.69 -5.76 -2.96
CA GLY A 86 -0.30 -6.50 -4.15
C GLY A 86 1.23 -6.50 -4.37
N LEU A 87 1.88 -5.35 -4.20
CA LEU A 87 3.33 -5.23 -4.32
C LEU A 87 4.07 -6.02 -3.22
N VAL A 88 3.57 -5.98 -1.97
CA VAL A 88 4.15 -6.80 -0.88
C VAL A 88 4.05 -8.29 -1.22
N VAL A 89 2.92 -8.76 -1.74
CA VAL A 89 2.76 -10.15 -2.16
C VAL A 89 3.74 -10.51 -3.27
N VAL A 90 3.93 -9.65 -4.28
CA VAL A 90 4.91 -9.85 -5.36
C VAL A 90 6.33 -9.99 -4.78
N ILE A 91 6.73 -9.07 -3.90
CA ILE A 91 8.04 -9.09 -3.25
C ILE A 91 8.23 -10.38 -2.46
N VAL A 92 7.33 -10.71 -1.55
CA VAL A 92 7.44 -11.89 -0.69
C VAL A 92 7.49 -13.17 -1.53
N THR A 93 6.63 -13.29 -2.54
CA THR A 93 6.57 -14.49 -3.39
C THR A 93 7.84 -14.65 -4.21
N GLY A 94 8.29 -13.58 -4.88
CA GLY A 94 9.51 -13.63 -5.67
C GLY A 94 10.75 -13.89 -4.82
N SER A 95 10.85 -13.27 -3.64
CA SER A 95 11.95 -13.51 -2.71
C SER A 95 11.93 -14.95 -2.18
N LEU A 96 10.75 -15.51 -1.89
CA LEU A 96 10.64 -16.90 -1.44
C LEU A 96 11.08 -17.88 -2.53
N ILE A 97 10.73 -17.63 -3.80
CA ILE A 97 11.18 -18.43 -4.93
C ILE A 97 12.71 -18.43 -5.02
N GLU A 98 13.35 -17.27 -4.92
CA GLU A 98 14.81 -17.17 -5.00
C GLU A 98 15.50 -17.82 -3.77
N LEU A 99 14.95 -17.62 -2.57
CA LEU A 99 15.52 -18.17 -1.34
C LEU A 99 15.38 -19.69 -1.22
N THR A 100 14.36 -20.29 -1.85
CA THR A 100 14.13 -21.74 -1.84
C THR A 100 14.93 -22.50 -2.90
N GLY A 101 15.87 -21.82 -3.58
CA GLY A 101 16.72 -22.40 -4.63
C GLY A 101 16.11 -22.34 -6.02
N GLY A 102 15.06 -21.54 -6.22
CA GLY A 102 14.49 -21.24 -7.52
C GLY A 102 15.43 -20.37 -8.39
N PRO A 103 15.12 -20.24 -9.69
CA PRO A 103 15.91 -19.41 -10.59
C PRO A 103 15.83 -17.93 -10.16
N LEU A 104 16.96 -17.22 -10.29
CA LEU A 104 17.01 -15.78 -10.07
C LEU A 104 16.02 -15.09 -11.02
N ILE A 105 15.10 -14.30 -10.50
CA ILE A 105 14.07 -13.66 -11.33
C ILE A 105 14.72 -12.44 -11.99
N PRO A 106 14.74 -12.35 -13.35
CA PRO A 106 15.27 -11.18 -14.02
C PRO A 106 14.50 -9.92 -13.63
N ILE A 107 15.17 -8.76 -13.64
CA ILE A 107 14.56 -7.49 -13.27
C ILE A 107 13.25 -7.20 -14.04
N TRP A 108 13.15 -7.64 -15.29
CA TRP A 108 11.93 -7.50 -16.09
C TRP A 108 10.75 -8.33 -15.57
N GLY A 109 11.00 -9.49 -14.97
CA GLY A 109 9.98 -10.30 -14.31
C GLY A 109 9.39 -9.57 -13.11
N TRP A 110 10.25 -8.92 -12.31
CA TRP A 110 9.84 -8.06 -11.19
C TRP A 110 8.99 -6.87 -11.65
N VAL A 111 9.42 -6.18 -12.70
CA VAL A 111 8.67 -5.05 -13.28
C VAL A 111 7.30 -5.49 -13.79
N LEU A 112 7.22 -6.59 -14.54
CA LEU A 112 5.95 -7.12 -15.05
C LEU A 112 5.00 -7.54 -13.92
N ALA A 113 5.50 -8.22 -12.89
CA ALA A 113 4.69 -8.61 -11.74
C ALA A 113 4.16 -7.39 -10.97
N ALA A 114 4.99 -6.35 -10.80
CA ALA A 114 4.56 -5.10 -10.18
C ALA A 114 3.47 -4.39 -10.99
N LEU A 115 3.64 -4.28 -12.32
CA LEU A 115 2.62 -3.70 -13.20
C LEU A 115 1.31 -4.49 -13.15
N LEU A 116 1.40 -5.82 -13.12
CA LEU A 116 0.22 -6.69 -12.98
C LEU A 116 -0.50 -6.45 -11.65
N ALA A 117 0.24 -6.36 -10.54
CA ALA A 117 -0.33 -6.07 -9.22
C ALA A 117 -1.06 -4.71 -9.20
N ILE A 118 -0.46 -3.68 -9.81
CA ILE A 118 -1.09 -2.36 -9.96
C ILE A 118 -2.37 -2.46 -10.81
N GLY A 119 -2.32 -3.16 -11.94
CA GLY A 119 -3.48 -3.35 -12.82
C GLY A 119 -4.63 -4.07 -12.10
N ILE A 120 -4.33 -5.12 -11.34
CA ILE A 120 -5.31 -5.85 -10.53
C ILE A 120 -5.89 -4.94 -9.44
N ALA A 121 -5.07 -4.17 -8.74
CA ALA A 121 -5.52 -3.23 -7.71
C ALA A 121 -6.51 -2.18 -8.28
N LEU A 122 -6.23 -1.65 -9.47
CA LEU A 122 -7.13 -0.74 -10.18
C LEU A 122 -8.45 -1.44 -10.56
N ALA A 123 -8.39 -2.65 -11.12
CA ALA A 123 -9.56 -3.40 -11.50
C ALA A 123 -10.46 -3.76 -10.30
N VAL A 124 -9.86 -4.20 -9.19
CA VAL A 124 -10.55 -4.50 -7.93
C VAL A 124 -11.21 -3.24 -7.38
N THR A 125 -10.49 -2.12 -7.35
CA THR A 125 -11.04 -0.86 -6.85
C THR A 125 -12.24 -0.41 -7.68
N ASN A 126 -12.14 -0.44 -9.01
CA ASN A 126 -13.25 -0.10 -9.89
C ASN A 126 -14.46 -0.99 -9.64
N ARG A 127 -14.27 -2.30 -9.45
CA ARG A 127 -15.36 -3.23 -9.14
C ARG A 127 -16.04 -2.90 -7.80
N ILE A 128 -15.26 -2.56 -6.78
CA ILE A 128 -15.78 -2.20 -5.45
C ILE A 128 -16.60 -0.90 -5.52
N VAL A 129 -16.09 0.12 -6.22
CA VAL A 129 -16.80 1.39 -6.41
C VAL A 129 -18.12 1.20 -7.15
N THR A 130 -18.12 0.41 -8.23
CA THR A 130 -19.35 0.10 -8.98
C THR A 130 -20.38 -0.63 -8.12
N ALA A 131 -19.94 -1.58 -7.28
CA ALA A 131 -20.82 -2.31 -6.37
C ALA A 131 -21.47 -1.40 -5.31
N ASP A 132 -20.71 -0.44 -4.76
CA ASP A 132 -21.22 0.54 -3.79
C ASP A 132 -22.32 1.40 -4.44
N THR A 133 -22.11 1.89 -5.66
CA THR A 133 -23.11 2.70 -6.40
C THR A 133 -24.37 1.92 -6.77
N ALA A 134 -24.26 0.63 -7.03
CA ALA A 134 -25.41 -0.22 -7.35
C ALA A 134 -26.27 -0.54 -6.11
N SER A 135 -25.68 -0.51 -4.91
CA SER A 135 -26.38 -0.77 -3.65
C SER A 135 -27.14 0.45 -3.09
N SER A 136 -26.81 1.65 -3.59
CA SER A 136 -27.41 2.92 -3.13
C SER A 136 -28.59 3.41 -3.99
N ASN A 137 -28.94 2.69 -5.06
CA ASN A 137 -30.10 2.94 -5.92
C ASN A 137 -31.19 1.91 -5.66
#